data_AF-A0A1I6HH83-F1
#
_entry.id   AF-A0A1I6HH83-F1
#
_cell.length_a   1.000
_cell.length_b   1.000
_cell.length_c   1.000
_cell.angle_alpha   90.00
_cell.angle_beta   90.00
_cell.angle_gamma   90.00
#
_symmetry.space_group_name_H-M   'P 1'
#
loop_
_entity.id
_entity.type
_entity.pdbx_description
1 polymer ?
#
loop_
_entity_poly.entity_id
_entity_poly.type
_entity_poly.pdbx_seq_one_letter_code
_entity_poly.pdbx_strand_id
1 'polypeptide(L)'
;MSSFSVVALVIGGAGMVVGCAGLVFRVRVFAFARNRFERMYREDGVPEHEIADRFPQMWFVILIATGWVIVSALMLVVGVVTL
;
A
#
# COMPACT_ATOMS: atom_id res chain seq x y z
N MET A 1 1.75 24.27 22.07
CA MET A 1 1.45 24.01 20.65
C MET A 1 2.18 25.01 19.77
N SER A 2 3.35 24.62 19.27
CA SER A 2 4.05 25.40 18.23
C SER A 2 3.35 25.22 16.89
N SER A 3 3.40 26.23 16.00
CA SER A 3 2.86 26.13 14.64
C SER A 3 3.45 24.94 13.85
N PHE A 4 4.70 24.58 14.15
CA PHE A 4 5.39 23.42 13.57
C PHE A 4 4.70 22.10 13.94
N SER A 5 4.33 21.91 15.22
CA SER A 5 3.69 20.68 15.71
C SER A 5 2.33 20.46 15.05
N VAL A 6 1.55 21.53 14.84
CA VAL A 6 0.25 21.48 14.15
C VAL A 6 0.41 21.10 12.69
N VAL A 7 1.36 21.73 11.98
CA VAL A 7 1.64 21.42 10.56
C VAL A 7 2.10 19.97 10.41
N ALA A 8 2.99 19.48 11.28
CA ALA A 8 3.46 18.09 11.26
C ALA A 8 2.32 17.08 11.48
N LEU A 9 1.39 17.36 12.39
CA LEU A 9 0.21 16.51 12.63
C LEU A 9 -0.74 16.48 11.43
N VAL A 10 -1.02 17.62 10.81
CA VAL A 10 -1.94 17.69 9.65
C VAL A 10 -1.34 16.97 8.44
N ILE A 11 -0.06 17.21 8.14
CA ILE A 11 0.63 16.56 7.03
C ILE A 11 0.78 15.06 7.28
N GLY A 12 1.19 14.66 8.49
CA GLY A 12 1.30 13.25 8.88
C GLY A 12 -0.04 12.52 8.80
N GLY A 13 -1.11 13.14 9.29
CA GLY A 13 -2.47 12.58 9.25
C GLY A 13 -2.98 12.43 7.82
N ALA A 14 -2.86 13.48 6.99
CA ALA A 14 -3.27 13.43 5.59
C ALA A 14 -2.45 12.39 4.81
N GLY A 15 -1.13 12.35 5.01
CA GLY A 15 -0.23 11.38 4.38
C GLY A 15 -0.58 9.94 4.74
N MET A 16 -0.96 9.69 6.00
CA MET A 16 -1.36 8.38 6.48
C MET A 16 -2.69 7.92 5.88
N VAL A 17 -3.69 8.81 5.76
CA VAL A 17 -4.96 8.50 5.10
C VAL A 17 -4.75 8.16 3.62
N VAL A 18 -3.97 8.98 2.91
CA VAL A 18 -3.65 8.74 1.49
C VAL A 18 -2.85 7.45 1.31
N GLY A 19 -1.86 7.19 2.16
CA GLY A 19 -1.07 5.96 2.14
C GLY A 19 -1.91 4.71 2.38
N CYS A 20 -2.78 4.73 3.40
CA CYS A 20 -3.71 3.63 3.68
C CYS A 20 -4.73 3.42 2.54
N ALA A 21 -5.34 4.49 2.02
CA ALA A 21 -6.27 4.39 0.90
C ALA A 21 -5.60 3.81 -0.36
N GLY A 22 -4.36 4.25 -0.64
CA GLY A 22 -3.56 3.73 -1.74
C GLY A 22 -3.22 2.25 -1.59
N LEU A 23 -2.86 1.80 -0.38
CA LEU A 23 -2.63 0.38 -0.08
C LEU A 23 -3.90 -0.45 -0.29
N VAL A 24 -5.03 -0.02 0.24
CA VAL A 24 -6.31 -0.73 0.10
C VAL A 24 -6.71 -0.84 -1.37
N PHE A 25 -6.62 0.25 -2.13
CA PHE A 25 -6.91 0.24 -3.56
C PHE A 25 -6.00 -0.74 -4.31
N ARG A 26 -4.69 -0.74 -4.03
CA ARG A 26 -3.73 -1.63 -4.67
C ARG A 26 -3.97 -3.10 -4.33
N VAL A 27 -4.27 -3.42 -3.08
CA VAL A 27 -4.63 -4.79 -2.66
C VAL A 27 -5.91 -5.25 -3.36
N ARG A 28 -6.92 -4.38 -3.47
CA ARG A 28 -8.17 -4.67 -4.20
C ARG A 28 -7.90 -4.93 -5.68
N VAL A 29 -7.09 -4.10 -6.33
CA VAL A 29 -6.71 -4.27 -7.74
C VAL A 29 -5.90 -5.56 -7.94
N PHE A 30 -4.98 -5.87 -7.04
CA PHE A 30 -4.19 -7.10 -7.10
C PHE A 30 -5.08 -8.34 -6.93
N ALA A 31 -5.98 -8.34 -5.94
CA ALA A 31 -6.93 -9.43 -5.74
C ALA A 31 -7.87 -9.61 -6.95
N PHE A 32 -8.32 -8.50 -7.55
CA PHE A 32 -9.13 -8.53 -8.76
C PHE A 32 -8.36 -9.10 -9.95
N ALA A 33 -7.14 -8.59 -10.21
CA ALA A 33 -6.28 -9.08 -11.28
C ALA A 33 -5.95 -10.55 -11.09
N ARG A 34 -5.67 -10.99 -9.84
CA ARG A 34 -5.39 -12.38 -9.50
C ARG A 34 -6.57 -13.28 -9.80
N ASN A 35 -7.75 -12.94 -9.31
CA ASN A 35 -8.95 -13.73 -9.59
C ASN A 35 -9.26 -13.83 -11.08
N ARG A 36 -8.98 -12.79 -11.88
CA ARG A 36 -9.19 -12.82 -13.32
C ARG A 36 -8.14 -13.66 -14.06
N PHE A 37 -6.87 -13.51 -13.71
CA PHE A 37 -5.77 -14.33 -14.23
C PHE A 37 -5.98 -15.81 -13.91
N GLU A 38 -6.34 -16.13 -12.67
CA GLU A 38 -6.56 -17.50 -12.21
C GLU A 38 -7.71 -18.18 -12.99
N ARG A 39 -8.80 -17.45 -13.27
CA ARG A 39 -9.88 -17.98 -14.13
C ARG A 39 -9.42 -18.25 -15.56
N MET A 40 -8.70 -17.31 -16.17
CA MET A 40 -8.22 -17.44 -17.55
C MET A 40 -7.26 -18.63 -17.70
N TYR A 41 -6.29 -18.77 -16.79
CA TYR A 41 -5.32 -19.87 -16.85
C TYR A 41 -5.92 -21.24 -16.50
N ARG A 42 -6.98 -21.27 -15.68
CA ARG A 42 -7.73 -22.49 -15.38
C ARG A 42 -8.54 -22.98 -16.58
N GLU A 43 -9.09 -22.05 -17.38
CA GLU A 43 -9.74 -22.35 -18.65
C GLU A 43 -8.73 -22.90 -19.69
N ASP A 44 -7.49 -22.40 -19.68
CA ASP A 44 -6.40 -22.87 -20.55
C ASP A 44 -5.71 -24.16 -20.07
N GLY A 45 -6.14 -24.75 -18.95
CA GLY A 45 -5.61 -26.01 -18.42
C GLY A 45 -4.16 -25.94 -17.92
N VAL A 46 -3.66 -24.74 -17.63
CA VAL A 46 -2.29 -24.53 -17.17
C VAL A 46 -2.16 -24.93 -15.71
N PRO A 47 -1.12 -25.71 -15.32
CA PRO A 47 -0.94 -26.12 -13.94
C PRO A 47 -0.61 -24.93 -13.02
N GLU A 48 -1.21 -24.92 -11.81
CA GLU A 48 -1.19 -23.78 -10.88
C GLU A 48 0.21 -23.25 -10.50
N HIS A 49 1.22 -24.12 -10.52
CA HIS A 49 2.60 -23.74 -10.19
C HIS A 49 3.22 -22.77 -11.21
N GLU A 50 2.83 -22.83 -12.48
CA GLU A 50 3.29 -21.87 -13.50
C GLU A 50 2.57 -20.53 -13.42
N ILE A 51 1.36 -20.50 -12.85
CA ILE A 51 0.54 -19.28 -12.72
C ILE A 51 1.19 -18.33 -11.69
N ALA A 52 1.74 -18.88 -10.61
CA ALA A 52 2.41 -18.12 -9.57
C ALA A 52 3.68 -17.42 -10.06
N ASP A 53 4.47 -18.08 -10.90
CA ASP A 53 5.72 -17.52 -11.46
C ASP A 53 5.47 -16.47 -12.55
N ARG A 54 4.36 -16.59 -13.31
CA ARG A 54 3.98 -15.58 -14.32
C ARG A 54 3.24 -14.39 -13.74
N PHE A 55 2.83 -14.44 -12.48
CA PHE A 55 2.11 -13.35 -11.85
C PHE A 55 3.03 -12.14 -11.66
N PRO A 56 2.63 -10.93 -12.09
CA PRO A 56 3.47 -9.74 -11.92
C PRO A 56 3.77 -9.53 -10.43
N GLN A 57 5.05 -9.59 -10.07
CA GLN A 57 5.52 -9.41 -8.69
C GLN A 57 5.28 -7.97 -8.25
N MET A 58 4.13 -7.72 -7.61
CA MET A 58 3.77 -6.42 -7.03
C MET A 58 4.51 -6.09 -5.72
N TRP A 59 5.50 -6.89 -5.33
CA TRP A 59 6.27 -6.70 -4.09
C TRP A 59 6.88 -5.30 -3.98
N PHE A 60 7.45 -4.77 -5.08
CA PHE A 60 7.99 -3.40 -5.12
C PHE A 60 6.92 -2.33 -4.81
N VAL A 61 5.71 -2.55 -5.31
CA VAL A 61 4.58 -1.62 -5.17
C VAL A 61 4.08 -1.61 -3.73
N ILE A 62 4.05 -2.77 -3.07
CA ILE A 62 3.73 -2.92 -1.66
C ILE A 62 4.81 -2.26 -0.81
N LEU A 63 6.09 -2.51 -1.12
CA LEU A 63 7.22 -1.97 -0.38
C LEU A 63 7.25 -0.43 -0.36
N ILE A 64 7.02 0.21 -1.51
CA ILE A 64 6.93 1.68 -1.61
C ILE A 64 5.76 2.22 -0.77
N ALA A 65 4.59 1.56 -0.85
CA ALA A 65 3.41 2.01 -0.14
C ALA A 65 3.55 1.83 1.39
N THR A 66 4.18 0.75 1.84
CA THR A 66 4.53 0.55 3.25
C THR A 66 5.52 1.61 3.73
N GLY A 67 6.55 1.94 2.93
CA GLY A 67 7.48 3.03 3.24
C GLY A 67 6.78 4.38 3.44
N TRP A 68 5.79 4.68 2.60
CA TRP A 68 5.00 5.92 2.73
C TRP A 68 4.20 6.00 4.04
N VAL A 69 3.60 4.88 4.46
CA VAL A 69 2.88 4.80 5.72
C VAL A 69 3.82 4.97 6.91
N ILE A 70 5.02 4.38 6.87
CA ILE A 70 6.03 4.52 7.93
C ILE A 70 6.49 5.97 8.07
N VAL A 71 6.77 6.66 6.95
CA VAL A 71 7.16 8.08 6.97
C VAL A 71 6.05 8.96 7.53
N SER A 72 4.80 8.70 7.14
CA SER A 72 3.64 9.45 7.66
C SER A 72 3.44 9.22 9.16
N ALA A 73 3.62 7.98 9.65
CA ALA A 73 3.57 7.65 11.06
C ALA A 73 4.69 8.34 11.86
N LEU A 74 5.92 8.38 11.33
CA LEU A 74 7.03 9.12 11.92
C LEU A 74 6.73 10.62 12.06
N MET A 75 6.12 11.23 11.04
CA MET A 75 5.71 12.64 11.10
C MET A 75 4.67 12.88 12.20
N LEU A 76 3.72 11.96 12.39
CA LEU A 76 2.78 12.04 13.50
C LEU A 76 3.47 11.96 14.86
N VAL A 77 4.41 11.02 15.04
CA VAL A 77 5.18 10.90 16.28
C VAL A 77 5.96 12.18 16.57
N VAL A 78 6.66 12.74 15.58
CA VAL A 78 7.38 14.01 15.73
C VAL A 78 6.42 15.15 16.09
N GLY A 79 5.27 15.24 15.44
CA GLY A 79 4.24 16.24 15.75
C GLY A 79 3.70 16.14 17.18
N VAL A 80 3.52 14.91 17.70
CA VAL A 80 3.09 14.67 19.09
C VAL A 80 4.20 14.98 20.10
N VAL A 81 5.45 14.57 19.83
CA VAL A 81 6.58 14.79 20.74
C VAL A 81 6.94 16.27 20.84
N THR A 82 6.72 17.04 19.78
CA THR A 82 7.04 18.47 19.72
C THR A 82 5.86 19.38 20.11
N LEU A 83 4.74 18.82 20.58
CA LEU A 83 3.47 19.53 20.83
C LEU A 83 3.52 20.51 22.02
#